data_AF-K6S546-F1
#
_entry.id   AF-K6S546-F1
#
_cell.length_a   1.000
_cell.length_b   1.000
_cell.length_c   1.000
_cell.angle_alpha   90.00
_cell.angle_beta   90.00
_cell.angle_gamma   90.00
#
_symmetry.space_group_name_H-M   'P 1'
#
loop_
_entity.id
_entity.type
_entity.pdbx_description
1 polymer ?
#
loop_
_entity_poly.entity_id
_entity_poly.type
_entity_poly.pdbx_seq_one_letter_code
_entity_poly.pdbx_strand_id
1 'polypeptide(L)'
;MSLLSVAYLLIAIISVGVTIFDIIQIRIHAQPKVWRILLYLAVAAFSLVLTLQQSQHFDDLVSGAFIVVMFICFACWQKGLADAAMIGGLGSIRLYQNLSGVVLQANAGGTLLLAQAGQVMVLKLQFRQSPTDLQSFLVDKMPPEQIQIVTG
;
A
#
# COMPACT_ATOMS: atom_id res chain seq x y z
N MET A 1 -8.11 -23.45 22.66
CA MET A 1 -7.93 -22.17 21.95
C MET A 1 -8.60 -21.08 22.76
N SER A 2 -7.85 -20.08 23.18
CA SER A 2 -8.42 -18.91 23.82
C SER A 2 -9.25 -18.06 22.84
N LEU A 3 -10.16 -17.23 23.38
CA LEU A 3 -10.92 -16.24 22.61
C LEU A 3 -9.98 -15.30 21.83
N LEU A 4 -8.83 -14.97 22.41
CA LEU A 4 -7.81 -14.13 21.77
C LEU A 4 -7.19 -14.81 20.54
N SER A 5 -6.89 -16.10 20.62
CA SER A 5 -6.38 -16.87 19.47
C SER A 5 -7.38 -16.88 18.30
N VAL A 6 -8.68 -16.99 18.59
CA VAL A 6 -9.73 -16.90 17.56
C VAL A 6 -9.79 -15.49 16.96
N ALA A 7 -9.70 -14.45 17.78
CA ALA A 7 -9.69 -13.06 17.31
C ALA A 7 -8.46 -12.79 16.41
N TYR A 8 -7.26 -13.23 16.80
CA TYR A 8 -6.05 -13.10 15.98
C TYR A 8 -6.21 -13.79 14.62
N LEU A 9 -6.79 -14.99 14.60
CA LEU A 9 -6.97 -15.75 13.38
C LEU A 9 -7.99 -15.08 12.44
N LEU A 10 -9.09 -14.54 12.99
CA LEU A 10 -10.06 -13.75 12.22
C LEU A 10 -9.44 -12.48 11.63
N ILE A 11 -8.70 -11.72 12.43
CA ILE A 11 -8.04 -10.49 11.95
C ILE A 11 -7.00 -10.86 10.89
N ALA A 12 -6.25 -11.96 11.06
CA ALA A 12 -5.30 -12.45 10.06
C ALA A 12 -5.99 -12.70 8.71
N ILE A 13 -7.10 -13.45 8.72
CA ILE A 13 -7.86 -13.77 7.50
C ILE A 13 -8.39 -12.50 6.83
N ILE A 14 -9.00 -11.59 7.61
CA ILE A 14 -9.54 -10.33 7.08
C ILE A 14 -8.43 -9.49 6.46
N SER A 15 -7.30 -9.31 7.16
CA SER A 15 -6.16 -8.53 6.66
C SER A 15 -5.55 -9.12 5.39
N VAL A 16 -5.42 -10.44 5.29
CA VAL A 16 -4.96 -11.11 4.06
C VAL A 16 -5.95 -10.85 2.93
N GLY A 17 -7.25 -11.00 3.20
CA GLY A 17 -8.31 -10.74 2.23
C GLY A 17 -8.28 -9.30 1.70
N VAL A 18 -8.17 -8.31 2.59
CA VAL A 18 -8.05 -6.89 2.22
C VAL A 18 -6.78 -6.63 1.42
N THR A 19 -5.66 -7.23 1.81
CA THR A 19 -4.39 -7.06 1.10
C THR A 19 -4.48 -7.61 -0.33
N ILE A 20 -5.09 -8.78 -0.52
CA ILE A 20 -5.31 -9.37 -1.85
C ILE A 20 -6.27 -8.50 -2.66
N PHE A 21 -7.36 -8.05 -2.06
CA PHE A 21 -8.34 -7.18 -2.72
C PHE A 21 -7.71 -5.86 -3.20
N ASP A 22 -6.85 -5.24 -2.39
CA ASP A 22 -6.11 -4.04 -2.77
C ASP A 22 -5.13 -4.32 -3.91
N ILE A 23 -4.39 -5.44 -3.87
CA ILE A 23 -3.46 -5.83 -4.94
C ILE A 23 -4.20 -5.99 -6.28
N ILE A 24 -5.38 -6.63 -6.28
CA ILE A 24 -6.16 -6.88 -7.50
C ILE A 24 -6.72 -5.57 -8.08
N GLN A 25 -7.06 -4.60 -7.24
CA GLN A 25 -7.64 -3.33 -7.69
C GLN A 25 -6.61 -2.32 -8.22
N ILE A 26 -5.33 -2.45 -7.85
CA ILE A 26 -4.30 -1.54 -8.33
C ILE A 26 -4.02 -1.82 -9.81
N ARG A 27 -4.32 -0.83 -10.66
CA ARG A 27 -4.05 -0.88 -12.11
C ARG A 27 -2.64 -0.43 -12.42
N ILE A 28 -2.20 0.65 -11.79
CA ILE A 28 -0.88 1.22 -12.00
C ILE A 28 -0.12 1.16 -10.67
N HIS A 29 0.89 0.29 -10.62
CA HIS A 29 1.72 0.10 -9.45
C HIS A 29 2.74 1.24 -9.31
N ALA A 30 2.77 1.86 -8.13
CA ALA A 30 3.84 2.75 -7.73
C ALA A 30 5.10 1.94 -7.39
N GLN A 31 6.27 2.56 -7.54
CA GLN A 31 7.55 1.95 -7.24
C GLN A 31 7.62 1.55 -5.76
N PRO A 32 7.75 0.26 -5.47
CA PRO A 32 7.93 -0.19 -4.11
C PRO A 32 9.31 0.22 -3.60
N LYS A 33 9.38 0.70 -2.37
CA LYS A 33 10.66 0.89 -1.67
C LYS A 33 11.16 -0.48 -1.23
N VAL A 34 12.05 -1.09 -2.01
CA VAL A 34 12.59 -2.45 -1.77
C VAL A 34 13.14 -2.61 -0.35
N TRP A 35 13.81 -1.60 0.19
CA TRP A 35 14.28 -1.58 1.57
C TRP A 35 13.17 -1.83 2.60
N ARG A 36 11.98 -1.24 2.41
CA ARG A 36 10.84 -1.43 3.30
C ARG A 36 10.34 -2.88 3.27
N ILE A 37 10.29 -3.47 2.08
CA ILE A 37 9.88 -4.87 1.89
C ILE A 37 10.87 -5.80 2.60
N LEU A 38 12.17 -5.59 2.39
CA LEU A 38 13.23 -6.34 3.06
C LEU A 38 13.15 -6.22 4.58
N LEU A 39 12.93 -5.01 5.11
CA LEU A 39 12.78 -4.79 6.55
C LEU A 39 11.61 -5.59 7.13
N TYR A 40 10.43 -5.52 6.51
CA TYR A 40 9.26 -6.27 7.00
C TYR A 40 9.44 -7.77 6.87
N LEU A 41 10.07 -8.26 5.80
CA LEU A 41 10.40 -9.68 5.66
C LEU A 41 11.42 -10.14 6.70
N ALA A 42 12.43 -9.33 7.00
CA ALA A 42 13.43 -9.63 8.03
C ALA A 42 12.78 -9.72 9.41
N VAL A 43 11.89 -8.79 9.76
CA VAL A 43 11.14 -8.82 11.01
C VAL A 43 10.19 -10.03 11.04
N ALA A 44 9.49 -10.34 9.95
CA ALA A 44 8.64 -11.53 9.87
C ALA A 44 9.44 -12.82 10.11
N ALA A 45 10.60 -12.97 9.46
CA ALA A 45 11.48 -14.12 9.64
C ALA A 45 12.00 -14.23 11.07
N PHE A 46 12.43 -13.10 11.66
CA PHE A 46 12.88 -13.05 13.04
C PHE A 46 11.78 -13.42 14.03
N SER A 47 10.58 -12.85 13.88
CA SER A 47 9.41 -13.19 14.70
C SER A 47 9.02 -14.65 14.57
N LEU A 48 9.11 -15.24 13.37
CA LEU A 48 8.85 -16.67 13.16
C LEU A 48 9.84 -17.54 13.93
N VAL A 49 11.14 -17.25 13.85
CA VAL A 49 12.18 -18.00 14.57
C VAL A 49 11.98 -17.92 16.08
N LEU A 50 11.71 -16.71 16.61
CA LEU A 50 11.44 -16.54 18.04
C LEU A 50 10.19 -17.31 18.47
N THR A 51 9.12 -17.25 17.69
CA THR A 51 7.89 -17.98 17.97
C THR A 51 8.14 -19.48 18.03
N LEU A 52 8.92 -20.03 17.09
CA LEU A 52 9.24 -21.46 17.04
C LEU A 52 10.16 -21.91 18.19
N GLN A 53 11.05 -21.03 18.68
CA GLN A 53 11.95 -21.35 19.79
C GLN A 53 11.31 -21.21 21.17
N GLN A 54 10.39 -20.26 21.34
CA GLN A 54 9.78 -19.95 22.64
C GLN A 54 8.39 -20.56 22.86
N SER A 55 7.67 -20.95 21.80
CA SER A 55 6.30 -21.46 21.99
C SER A 55 6.30 -22.83 22.68
N GLN A 56 5.86 -22.82 23.93
CA GLN A 56 5.53 -24.04 24.66
C GLN A 56 4.03 -24.39 24.58
N HIS A 57 3.20 -23.41 24.19
CA HIS A 57 1.75 -23.57 24.06
C HIS A 57 1.24 -23.23 22.66
N PHE A 58 0.13 -23.86 22.30
CA PHE A 58 -0.53 -23.65 21.01
C PHE A 58 -1.02 -22.21 20.81
N ASP A 59 -1.44 -21.54 21.87
CA ASP A 59 -1.91 -20.14 21.79
C ASP A 59 -0.74 -19.17 21.46
N ASP A 60 0.49 -19.49 21.86
CA ASP A 60 1.69 -18.70 21.52
C ASP A 60 2.04 -18.83 20.03
N LEU A 61 1.89 -20.03 19.47
CA LEU A 61 2.07 -20.28 18.04
C LEU A 61 1.08 -19.46 17.20
N VAL A 62 -0.18 -19.38 17.62
CA VAL A 62 -1.21 -18.60 16.91
C VAL A 62 -0.90 -17.10 16.96
N SER A 63 -0.51 -16.59 18.13
CA SER A 63 -0.11 -15.18 18.29
C SER A 63 1.12 -14.83 17.44
N GLY A 64 2.15 -15.67 17.45
CA GLY A 64 3.35 -15.47 16.64
C GLY A 64 3.07 -15.59 15.14
N ALA A 65 2.26 -16.57 14.72
CA ALA A 65 1.83 -16.70 13.33
C ALA A 65 1.04 -15.47 12.87
N PHE A 66 0.16 -14.92 13.72
CA PHE A 66 -0.53 -13.66 13.43
C PHE A 66 0.44 -12.52 13.15
N ILE A 67 1.46 -12.33 14.00
CA ILE A 67 2.49 -11.28 13.82
C ILE A 67 3.20 -11.46 12.47
N VAL A 68 3.63 -12.68 12.15
CA VAL A 68 4.30 -13.00 10.89
C VAL A 68 3.40 -12.68 9.69
N VAL A 69 2.14 -13.11 9.73
CA VAL A 69 1.16 -12.84 8.66
C VAL A 69 0.95 -11.33 8.49
N MET A 70 0.84 -10.55 9.57
CA MET A 70 0.70 -9.09 9.48
C MET A 70 1.90 -8.44 8.83
N PHE A 71 3.13 -8.83 9.20
CA PHE A 71 4.33 -8.29 8.56
C PHE A 71 4.43 -8.66 7.08
N ILE A 72 4.02 -9.88 6.70
CA ILE A 72 3.93 -10.27 5.29
C ILE A 72 2.90 -9.40 4.55
N CYS A 73 1.71 -9.18 5.13
CA CYS A 73 0.70 -8.30 4.54
C CYS A 73 1.26 -6.88 4.33
N PHE A 74 2.00 -6.34 5.29
CA PHE A 74 2.64 -5.03 5.17
C PHE A 74 3.78 -4.99 4.15
N ALA A 75 4.55 -6.08 4.02
CA ALA A 75 5.56 -6.23 2.99
C ALA A 75 4.94 -6.26 1.59
N CYS A 76 3.84 -7.00 1.44
CA CYS A 76 3.06 -7.11 0.21
C CYS A 76 2.17 -5.90 -0.07
N TRP A 77 2.07 -4.93 0.85
CA TRP A 77 1.21 -3.77 0.66
C TRP A 77 1.72 -2.87 -0.47
N GLN A 78 1.05 -2.97 -1.61
CA GLN A 78 1.38 -2.20 -2.80
C GLN A 78 0.76 -0.81 -2.73
N LYS A 79 1.46 0.14 -3.32
CA LYS A 79 0.99 1.52 -3.50
C LYS A 79 0.70 1.70 -4.96
N GLY A 80 -0.27 2.53 -5.32
CA GLY A 80 -0.60 2.74 -6.72
C GLY A 80 -1.90 3.47 -6.97
N LEU A 81 -2.31 3.46 -8.23
CA LEU A 81 -3.59 3.97 -8.69
C LEU A 81 -4.52 2.78 -8.93
N ALA A 82 -5.64 2.79 -8.22
CA ALA A 82 -6.76 1.87 -8.44
C ALA A 82 -7.86 2.58 -9.24
N ASP A 83 -8.84 1.82 -9.70
CA ASP A 83 -9.94 2.34 -10.53
C ASP A 83 -10.82 3.38 -9.82
N ALA A 84 -10.95 3.30 -8.50
CA ALA A 84 -11.79 4.19 -7.69
C ALA A 84 -11.00 5.13 -6.76
N ALA A 85 -9.72 4.83 -6.49
CA ALA A 85 -8.93 5.55 -5.49
C ALA A 85 -7.43 5.55 -5.80
N MET A 86 -6.72 6.51 -5.23
CA MET A 86 -5.27 6.44 -5.06
C MET A 86 -4.92 5.78 -3.74
N ILE A 87 -4.01 4.82 -3.79
CA ILE A 87 -3.58 4.04 -2.63
C ILE A 87 -2.13 4.41 -2.29
N GLY A 88 -1.98 5.21 -1.24
CA GLY A 88 -0.71 5.69 -0.69
C GLY A 88 0.01 4.72 0.25
N GLY A 89 -0.73 3.76 0.82
CA GLY A 89 -0.32 2.88 1.91
C GLY A 89 -1.47 2.62 2.88
N LEU A 90 -1.20 1.89 3.96
CA LEU A 90 -2.18 1.63 5.03
C LEU A 90 -2.77 2.94 5.57
N GLY A 91 -4.08 3.08 5.46
CA GLY A 91 -4.83 4.28 5.90
C GLY A 91 -4.69 5.50 4.99
N SER A 92 -3.91 5.43 3.93
CA SER A 92 -3.69 6.53 2.98
C SER A 92 -4.38 6.24 1.65
N ILE A 93 -5.67 5.89 1.72
CA ILE A 93 -6.52 5.71 0.56
C ILE A 93 -7.29 7.02 0.34
N ARG A 94 -7.23 7.55 -0.88
CA ARG A 94 -7.88 8.80 -1.27
C ARG A 94 -8.70 8.56 -2.52
N LEU A 95 -10.01 8.69 -2.39
CA LEU A 95 -10.93 8.71 -3.54
C LEU A 95 -10.60 9.93 -4.41
N TYR A 96 -10.70 9.75 -5.74
CA TYR A 96 -10.41 10.83 -6.68
C TYR A 96 -11.28 12.07 -6.45
N GLN A 97 -12.53 11.88 -6.02
CA GLN A 97 -13.49 12.94 -5.72
C GLN A 97 -13.07 13.84 -4.54
N ASN A 98 -12.22 13.34 -3.64
CA ASN A 98 -11.76 14.10 -2.47
C ASN A 98 -10.45 14.86 -2.74
N LEU A 99 -9.92 14.76 -3.97
CA LEU A 99 -8.72 15.47 -4.38
C LEU A 99 -9.12 16.74 -5.11
N SER A 100 -8.38 17.82 -4.84
CA SER A 100 -8.57 19.11 -5.53
C SER A 100 -7.67 19.23 -6.76
N GLY A 101 -6.60 18.44 -6.82
CA GLY A 101 -5.67 18.46 -7.94
C GLY A 101 -4.61 17.37 -7.85
N VAL A 102 -3.98 17.09 -8.97
CA VAL A 102 -2.86 16.16 -9.09
C VAL A 102 -1.78 16.79 -9.92
N VAL A 103 -0.57 16.83 -9.38
CA VAL A 103 0.61 17.29 -10.10
C VAL A 103 1.46 16.07 -10.49
N LEU A 104 1.70 15.91 -11.78
CA LEU A 104 2.57 14.92 -12.36
C LEU A 104 3.91 15.57 -12.70
N GLN A 105 4.94 15.24 -11.93
CA GLN A 105 6.29 15.76 -12.13
C GLN A 105 7.17 14.70 -12.79
N ALA A 106 7.78 15.03 -13.93
CA ALA A 106 8.77 14.16 -14.56
C ALA A 106 10.05 14.11 -13.69
N ASN A 107 10.61 12.92 -13.51
CA ASN A 107 11.83 12.69 -12.74
C ASN A 107 12.73 11.67 -13.47
N ALA A 108 14.04 11.69 -13.24
CA ALA A 108 15.02 10.80 -13.88
C ALA A 108 14.72 9.30 -13.70
N GLY A 109 13.93 8.94 -12.67
CA GLY A 109 13.50 7.58 -12.38
C GLY A 109 12.03 7.26 -12.72
N GLY A 110 11.33 8.13 -13.46
CA GLY A 110 9.92 7.98 -13.84
C GLY A 110 9.07 9.19 -13.47
N THR A 111 7.82 8.99 -13.06
CA THR A 111 6.90 10.10 -12.75
C THR A 111 6.57 10.16 -11.28
N LEU A 112 6.59 11.37 -10.72
CA LEU A 112 6.23 11.64 -9.34
C LEU A 112 4.85 12.29 -9.32
N LEU A 113 3.87 11.57 -8.78
CA LEU A 113 2.50 12.01 -8.62
C LEU A 113 2.32 12.62 -7.23
N LEU A 114 1.87 13.87 -7.21
CA LEU A 114 1.54 14.63 -6.01
C LEU A 114 0.04 14.90 -5.99
N ALA A 115 -0.70 14.18 -5.15
CA ALA A 115 -2.12 14.44 -4.98
C ALA A 115 -2.32 15.54 -3.93
N GLN A 116 -3.22 16.48 -4.23
CA GLN A 116 -3.51 17.64 -3.40
C GLN A 116 -4.98 17.61 -2.96
N ALA A 117 -5.24 18.05 -1.73
CA ALA A 117 -6.57 18.38 -1.23
C ALA A 117 -6.53 19.82 -0.71
N GLY A 118 -7.23 20.72 -1.40
CA GLY A 118 -7.04 22.16 -1.27
C GLY A 118 -5.61 22.56 -1.65
N GLN A 119 -4.93 23.26 -0.75
CA GLN A 119 -3.54 23.72 -0.93
C GLN A 119 -2.49 22.75 -0.37
N VAL A 120 -2.91 21.63 0.23
CA VAL A 120 -2.02 20.71 0.93
C VAL A 120 -1.76 19.46 0.09
N MET A 121 -0.49 19.08 -0.04
CA MET A 121 -0.09 17.80 -0.60
C MET A 121 -0.47 16.68 0.38
N VAL A 122 -1.44 15.85 -0.01
CA VAL A 122 -1.94 14.75 0.83
C VAL A 122 -1.32 13.40 0.47
N LEU A 123 -0.80 13.27 -0.75
CA LEU A 123 -0.20 12.02 -1.20
C LEU A 123 0.96 12.25 -2.16
N LYS A 124 1.99 11.43 -2.01
CA LYS A 124 3.14 11.38 -2.90
C LYS A 124 3.39 9.93 -3.32
N LEU A 125 3.27 9.69 -4.62
CA LEU A 125 3.52 8.39 -5.25
C LEU A 125 4.57 8.54 -6.34
N GLN A 126 5.40 7.52 -6.51
CA GLN A 126 6.41 7.49 -7.57
C GLN A 126 6.11 6.32 -8.47
N PHE A 127 6.12 6.55 -9.78
CA PHE A 127 5.77 5.60 -10.82
C PHE A 127 6.94 5.42 -11.78
N ARG A 128 6.99 4.29 -12.49
CA ARG A 128 7.96 4.06 -13.58
C ARG A 128 7.45 4.60 -14.91
N GLN A 129 6.13 4.70 -15.05
CA GLN A 129 5.44 5.12 -16.25
C GLN A 129 5.69 6.60 -16.55
N SER A 130 5.48 6.99 -17.81
CA SER A 130 5.62 8.37 -18.25
C SER A 130 4.49 9.24 -17.67
N PRO A 131 4.68 10.57 -17.59
CA PRO A 131 3.61 11.47 -17.15
C PRO A 131 2.36 11.37 -18.03
N THR A 132 2.55 11.10 -19.33
CA THR A 132 1.47 10.98 -20.31
C THR A 132 0.63 9.72 -20.09
N ASP A 133 1.24 8.59 -19.75
CA ASP A 133 0.52 7.34 -19.44
C ASP A 133 -0.30 7.45 -18.15
N LEU A 134 0.22 8.20 -17.18
CA LEU A 134 -0.51 8.47 -15.94
C LEU A 134 -1.64 9.47 -16.17
N GLN A 135 -1.41 10.48 -17.01
CA GLN A 135 -2.43 11.45 -17.37
C GLN A 135 -3.62 10.76 -18.06
N SER A 136 -3.38 9.88 -19.04
CA SER A 136 -4.47 9.18 -19.74
C SER A 136 -5.34 8.36 -18.78
N PHE A 137 -4.72 7.67 -17.81
CA PHE A 137 -5.46 6.96 -16.76
C PHE A 137 -6.24 7.90 -15.84
N LEU A 138 -5.71 9.09 -15.53
CA LEU A 138 -6.33 10.03 -14.60
C LEU A 138 -7.45 10.85 -15.25
N VAL A 139 -7.36 11.17 -16.54
CA VAL A 139 -8.41 11.93 -17.27
C VAL A 139 -9.75 11.19 -17.25
N ASP A 140 -9.73 9.85 -17.22
CA ASP A 140 -10.94 9.03 -17.09
C ASP A 140 -11.57 9.08 -15.68
N LYS A 141 -10.84 9.59 -14.69
CA LYS A 141 -11.21 9.54 -13.26
C LYS A 141 -11.41 10.91 -12.63
N MET A 142 -10.84 11.96 -13.20
CA MET A 142 -10.93 13.33 -12.70
C MET A 142 -10.89 14.35 -13.85
N PRO A 143 -11.46 15.55 -13.64
CA PRO A 143 -11.44 16.61 -14.64
C PRO A 143 -10.01 16.95 -15.09
N PRO A 144 -9.76 17.12 -16.39
CA PRO A 144 -8.41 17.39 -16.90
C PRO A 144 -7.80 18.69 -16.36
N GLU A 145 -8.64 19.67 -15.97
CA GLU A 145 -8.21 20.92 -15.33
C GLU A 145 -7.52 20.70 -13.97
N GLN A 146 -7.83 19.59 -13.30
CA GLN A 146 -7.24 19.22 -12.02
C GLN A 146 -5.91 18.48 -12.19
N ILE A 147 -5.51 18.12 -13.41
CA ILE A 147 -4.28 17.38 -13.71
C ILE A 147 -3.25 18.36 -14.29
N GLN A 148 -2.20 18.63 -13.53
CA GLN A 148 -1.11 19.51 -13.95
C GLN A 148 0.15 18.69 -14.23
N ILE A 149 0.75 18.85 -15.41
CA ILE A 149 2.04 18.25 -15.74
C ILE A 149 3.13 19.31 -15.58
N VAL A 150 4.13 19.01 -14.77
CA VAL A 150 5.31 19.84 -14.58
C VAL A 150 6.52 19.09 -15.13
N THR A 151 7.03 19.55 -16.27
CA THR A 151 8.34 19.15 -16.79
C THR A 151 9.42 19.90 -16.01
N GLY A 152 10.20 19.16 -15.23
CA GLY A 152 11.41 19.66 -14.58
C GLY A 152 12.59 19.73 -15.52
#